data_AF-A0A1M2W7I3-F1
#
_entry.id   AF-A0A1M2W7I3-F1
#
_cell.length_a   1.000
_cell.length_b   1.000
_cell.length_c   1.000
_cell.angle_alpha   90.00
_cell.angle_beta   90.00
_cell.angle_gamma   90.00
#
_symmetry.space_group_name_H-M   'P 1'
#
loop_
_entity.id
_entity.type
_entity.pdbx_description
1 polymer ?
#
loop_
_entity_poly.entity_id
_entity_poly.type
_entity_poly.pdbx_seq_one_letter_code
_entity_poly.pdbx_strand_id
1 'polypeptide(L)' 'MRARADADFSLLPLQTIGSGCITASGRSTNDGLWYVIDSSTVQGTGTAFLGRPWRDWARVVFQKSTLGSNV' A
#
# COMPACT_ATOMS: atom_id res chain seq x y z
N MET A 1 4.46 -6.53 0.06
CA MET A 1 5.54 -6.06 0.97
C MET A 1 5.30 -6.54 2.40
N ARG A 2 6.35 -7.01 3.10
CA ARG A 2 6.32 -7.42 4.51
C ARG A 2 7.49 -6.77 5.24
N ALA A 3 7.31 -5.57 5.78
CA ALA A 3 8.35 -4.87 6.53
C ALA A 3 7.80 -4.28 7.85
N ARG A 4 8.63 -4.23 8.89
CA ARG A 4 8.38 -3.41 10.09
C ARG A 4 9.03 -2.04 9.85
N ALA A 5 8.52 -1.25 8.91
CA ALA A 5 9.28 -0.12 8.37
C ALA A 5 8.45 1.15 8.20
N ASP A 6 9.15 2.27 8.37
CA ASP A 6 8.91 3.49 7.62
C ASP A 6 9.36 3.24 6.17
N ALA A 7 8.43 3.26 5.23
CA ALA A 7 8.71 2.97 3.83
C ALA A 7 7.96 3.97 2.96
N ASP A 8 8.72 4.81 2.25
CA ASP A 8 8.19 5.80 1.31
C ASP A 8 8.38 5.30 -0.13
N PHE A 9 7.29 5.26 -0.87
CA PHE A 9 7.24 4.95 -2.29
C PHE A 9 6.76 6.19 -3.04
N SER A 10 7.72 6.92 -3.62
CA SER A 10 7.45 8.17 -4.32
C SER A 10 7.76 8.07 -5.81
N LEU A 11 6.85 8.59 -6.64
CA LEU A 11 7.00 8.68 -8.10
C LEU A 11 7.16 7.32 -8.81
N LEU A 12 6.58 6.24 -8.25
CA LEU A 12 6.69 4.89 -8.80
C LEU A 12 5.35 4.39 -9.38
N PRO A 13 5.38 3.58 -10.46
CA PRO A 13 4.21 2.84 -10.90
C PRO A 13 4.04 1.55 -10.06
N LEU A 14 2.89 1.41 -9.38
CA LEU A 14 2.49 0.17 -8.72
C LEU A 14 1.52 -0.60 -9.63
N GLN A 15 1.89 -1.82 -10.01
CA GLN A 15 1.09 -2.66 -10.90
C GLN A 15 0.54 -3.91 -10.22
N THR A 16 -0.78 -4.13 -10.33
CA THR A 16 -1.42 -5.40 -9.98
C THR A 16 -1.47 -6.32 -11.19
N ILE A 17 -1.21 -7.61 -10.98
CA ILE A 17 -1.24 -8.65 -12.02
C ILE A 17 -2.39 -9.65 -11.83
N GLY A 18 -3.33 -9.33 -10.93
CA GLY A 18 -4.45 -10.18 -10.54
C GLY A 18 -5.19 -9.61 -9.33
N SER A 19 -6.33 -10.22 -8.99
CA SER A 19 -7.16 -9.76 -7.87
C SER A 19 -6.48 -9.98 -6.52
N GLY A 20 -6.56 -9.01 -5.61
CA GLY A 20 -5.92 -9.11 -4.29
C GLY A 20 -5.75 -7.79 -3.55
N CYS A 21 -4.80 -7.74 -2.62
CA CYS A 21 -4.48 -6.54 -1.84
C CYS A 21 -3.06 -6.07 -2.12
N ILE A 22 -2.87 -4.78 -2.38
CA ILE A 22 -1.58 -4.17 -2.73
C ILE A 22 -0.64 -4.15 -1.53
N THR A 23 -1.13 -3.71 -0.37
CA THR A 23 -0.33 -3.61 0.86
C THR A 23 -0.75 -4.61 1.93
N ALA A 24 0.20 -4.99 2.77
CA ALA A 24 0.00 -5.89 3.90
C ALA A 24 0.91 -5.48 5.07
N SER A 25 0.59 -4.35 5.71
CA SER A 25 1.42 -3.83 6.81
C SER A 25 1.41 -4.82 7.98
N GLY A 26 2.61 -5.27 8.35
CA GLY A 26 2.85 -6.21 9.46
C GLY A 26 3.16 -5.52 10.78
N ARG A 27 2.80 -4.24 10.89
CA ARG A 27 3.06 -3.41 12.06
C ARG A 27 2.26 -3.92 13.27
N SER A 28 2.95 -4.10 14.39
CA SER A 28 2.43 -4.79 15.59
C SER A 28 2.33 -3.92 16.84
N THR A 29 2.70 -2.64 16.73
CA THR A 29 2.84 -1.71 17.85
C THR A 29 2.33 -0.33 17.49
N ASN A 30 1.96 0.48 18.49
CA ASN A 30 1.54 1.88 18.28
C ASN A 30 2.73 2.86 18.11
N ASP A 31 3.70 2.50 17.29
CA ASP A 31 4.85 3.37 16.96
C ASP A 31 4.51 4.49 15.94
N GLY A 32 5.53 5.29 15.58
CA GLY A 32 5.39 6.38 14.62
C GLY A 32 5.50 5.98 13.14
N LEU A 33 5.69 4.69 12.80
CA LEU A 33 6.09 4.27 11.45
C LEU A 33 4.90 4.13 10.49
N TRP A 34 5.10 4.48 9.22
CA TRP A 34 4.08 4.40 8.18
C TRP A 34 4.61 3.73 6.92
N TYR A 35 3.72 3.11 6.14
CA TYR A 35 3.97 3.00 4.70
C TYR A 35 3.32 4.20 4.04
N VAL A 36 4.10 4.98 3.30
CA VAL A 36 3.64 6.14 2.56
C VAL A 36 3.80 5.84 1.07
N ILE A 37 2.69 5.83 0.34
CA ILE A 37 2.70 5.81 -1.13
C ILE A 37 2.36 7.23 -1.55
N ASP A 38 3.37 7.99 -1.98
CA ASP A 38 3.26 9.39 -2.34
C ASP A 38 3.43 9.58 -3.86
N SER A 39 2.65 10.49 -4.45
CA SER A 39 2.86 10.95 -5.84
C SER A 39 3.05 9.84 -6.87
N SER A 40 2.34 8.72 -6.70
CA SER A 40 2.53 7.48 -7.46
C SER A 40 1.28 7.11 -8.27
N THR A 41 1.41 6.20 -9.23
CA THR A 41 0.26 5.69 -10.01
C THR A 41 0.04 4.22 -9.68
N VAL A 42 -1.16 3.87 -9.22
CA VAL A 42 -1.57 2.51 -8.88
C VAL A 42 -2.56 2.02 -9.93
N GLN A 43 -2.24 0.96 -10.66
CA GLN A 43 -3.10 0.44 -11.73
C GLN A 43 -2.83 -1.05 -11.98
N GLY A 44 -3.61 -1.70 -12.83
CA GLY A 44 -3.29 -3.05 -13.29
C GLY A 44 -4.52 -3.86 -13.64
N THR A 45 -4.39 -5.18 -13.50
CA THR A 45 -5.46 -6.15 -13.76
C THR A 45 -6.03 -6.73 -12.47
N GLY A 46 -7.26 -7.24 -12.55
CA GLY A 46 -8.00 -7.82 -11.43
C GLY A 46 -8.54 -6.77 -10.45
N THR A 47 -9.48 -7.20 -9.60
CA THR A 47 -10.03 -6.35 -8.54
C THR A 47 -9.03 -6.27 -7.40
N ALA A 48 -8.51 -5.07 -7.16
CA ALA A 48 -7.49 -4.80 -6.16
C ALA A 48 -8.09 -4.02 -4.98
N PHE A 49 -7.52 -4.22 -3.80
CA PHE A 49 -7.76 -3.38 -2.62
C PHE A 49 -6.44 -2.72 -2.22
N LEU A 50 -6.50 -1.48 -1.73
CA LEU A 50 -5.32 -0.73 -1.27
C LEU A 50 -4.48 -1.49 -0.24
N GLY A 51 -5.13 -2.29 0.61
CA GLY A 51 -4.41 -3.11 1.56
C GLY A 51 -5.28 -4.01 2.41
N ARG A 52 -4.60 -4.82 3.23
CA ARG A 52 -5.19 -5.60 4.32
C ARG A 52 -4.26 -5.56 5.53
N PRO A 53 -4.77 -5.57 6.76
CA PRO A 53 -3.93 -5.68 7.93
C PRO A 53 -3.26 -7.06 7.96
N TRP A 54 -1.94 -7.11 8.10
CA TRP A 54 -1.26 -8.36 8.43
C TRP A 54 -1.09 -8.51 9.96
N ARG A 55 -1.14 -7.41 10.70
CA ARG A 55 -1.19 -7.36 12.17
C ARG A 55 -2.05 -6.19 12.64
N ASP A 56 -2.39 -6.18 13.93
CA ASP A 56 -3.40 -5.30 14.56
C ASP A 56 -3.11 -3.79 14.45
N TRP A 57 -1.86 -3.41 14.22
CA TRP A 57 -1.44 -1.99 14.12
C TRP A 57 -1.05 -1.61 12.69
N ALA A 58 -1.58 -2.31 11.68
CA ALA A 58 -1.32 -2.01 10.28
C ALA A 58 -1.63 -0.54 9.94
N ARG A 59 -0.68 0.12 9.29
CA ARG A 59 -0.79 1.55 8.94
C ARG A 59 -0.15 1.83 7.59
N VAL A 60 -0.94 2.39 6.68
CA VAL A 60 -0.57 2.71 5.29
C VAL A 60 -1.33 3.97 4.87
N VAL A 61 -0.68 4.87 4.13
CA VAL A 61 -1.32 6.01 3.47
C VAL A 61 -0.99 6.02 1.98
N PHE A 62 -2.00 6.31 1.16
CA PHE A 62 -1.84 6.68 -0.24
C PHE A 62 -2.18 8.16 -0.35
N GLN A 63 -1.21 8.98 -0.75
CA GLN A 63 -1.38 10.43 -0.85
C GLN A 63 -0.83 10.92 -2.19
N LYS A 64 -1.45 11.98 -2.73
CA LYS A 64 -1.09 12.59 -4.02
C LYS A 64 -0.96 11.58 -5.18
N SER A 65 -1.58 10.42 -5.05
CA SER A 65 -1.42 9.29 -5.96
C SER A 65 -2.67 9.11 -6.81
N THR A 66 -2.50 8.67 -8.04
CA THR A 66 -3.60 8.32 -8.94
C THR A 66 -3.95 6.86 -8.76
N LEU A 67 -5.23 6.56 -8.50
CA LEU A 67 -5.75 5.20 -8.39
C LEU A 67 -6.52 4.84 -9.66
N GLY A 68 -6.11 3.74 -10.31
CA GLY A 68 -6.78 3.17 -11.47
C GLY A 68 -8.14 2.58 -11.12
N SER A 69 -8.98 2.37 -12.13
CA SER A 69 -10.36 1.87 -11.97
C SER A 69 -10.47 0.46 -11.38
N ASN A 70 -9.36 -0.26 -11.29
CA ASN A 70 -9.31 -1.63 -10.78
C ASN A 70 -9.09 -1.70 -9.25
N VAL A 71 -8.95 -0.55 -8.59
CA VAL A 71 -8.66 -0.38 -7.15
C VAL A 71 -9.89 0.12 -6.38
#